data_AF-A0A2H3D0P0-F1
#
_entry.id   AF-A0A2H3D0P0-F1
#
_cell.length_a   1.000
_cell.length_b   1.000
_cell.length_c   1.000
_cell.angle_alpha   90.00
_cell.angle_beta   90.00
_cell.angle_gamma   90.00
#
_symmetry.space_group_name_H-M   'P 1'
#
loop_
_entity.id
_entity.type
_entity.pdbx_description
1 polymer ?
#
loop_
_entity_poly.entity_id
_entity_poly.type
_entity_poly.pdbx_seq_one_letter_code
_entity_poly.pdbx_strand_id
1 'polypeptide(L)'
;MPDFDVQFSSTVSTHDEPTTPGRVSSHKKDLDPSHIPRPPNCFFIFCKDIRDKKIIPKSVEHDHRHLSIIVGHLWNHLSTEEKQLYKRRADNAKLEHWKRYPSYTYQP
;
A
#
# COMPACT_ATOMS: atom_id res chain seq x y z
N MET A 1 20.01 -15.11 32.30
CA MET A 1 19.48 -13.78 31.91
C MET A 1 20.66 -12.85 31.69
N PRO A 2 20.80 -12.25 30.49
CA PRO A 2 21.68 -11.11 30.29
C PRO A 2 20.90 -9.79 30.32
N ASP A 3 21.44 -8.88 31.13
CA ASP A 3 21.00 -7.51 31.40
C ASP A 3 21.33 -6.59 30.19
N PHE A 4 20.36 -5.77 29.80
CA PHE A 4 20.39 -4.90 28.63
C PHE A 4 20.93 -3.52 29.02
N ASP A 5 22.20 -3.24 28.75
CA ASP A 5 22.75 -1.89 28.85
C ASP A 5 23.12 -1.37 27.45
N VAL A 6 22.19 -0.61 26.86
CA VAL A 6 22.41 0.11 25.60
C VAL A 6 22.93 1.50 25.93
N GLN A 7 24.24 1.69 25.74
CA GLN A 7 24.87 3.01 25.72
C GLN A 7 24.32 3.84 24.55
N PHE A 8 23.53 4.86 24.88
CA PHE A 8 23.14 5.95 23.99
C PHE A 8 24.36 6.86 23.77
N SER A 9 25.07 6.69 22.66
CA SER A 9 26.09 7.65 22.23
C SER A 9 25.42 8.79 21.47
N SER A 10 25.28 9.92 22.17
CA SER A 10 24.98 11.23 21.60
C SER A 10 26.13 11.67 20.69
N THR A 11 25.88 11.76 19.38
CA THR A 11 26.65 12.64 18.50
C THR A 11 25.70 13.65 17.88
N VAL A 12 25.82 14.90 18.34
CA VAL A 12 25.24 16.06 17.69
C VAL A 12 26.04 16.33 16.41
N SER A 13 25.37 16.31 15.26
CA SER A 13 25.89 16.88 14.02
C SER A 13 24.86 17.83 13.46
N THR A 14 25.15 19.12 13.64
CA THR A 14 24.50 20.24 12.99
C THR A 14 24.94 20.28 11.53
N HIS A 15 24.06 19.93 10.61
CA HIS A 15 24.07 20.46 9.24
C HIS A 15 22.68 20.34 8.61
N ASP A 16 22.14 21.52 8.30
CA ASP A 16 21.22 21.90 7.22
C ASP A 16 19.97 21.04 6.96
N GLU A 17 18.82 21.70 7.16
CA GLU A 17 17.58 21.48 6.43
C GLU A 17 17.81 20.93 5.01
N PRO A 18 17.04 19.90 4.65
CA PRO A 18 16.07 20.21 3.61
C PRO A 18 14.67 19.97 4.13
N THR A 19 13.88 21.06 4.14
CA THR A 19 12.43 21.05 4.10
C THR A 19 12.06 20.00 3.07
N THR A 20 11.65 18.82 3.52
CA THR A 20 11.18 17.78 2.62
C THR A 20 9.78 18.23 2.25
N PRO A 21 9.52 18.70 1.02
CA PRO A 21 8.21 19.20 0.69
C PRO A 21 7.24 18.03 0.86
N GLY A 22 6.16 18.28 1.60
CA GLY A 22 5.10 17.32 1.83
C GLY A 22 4.76 16.62 0.53
N ARG A 23 4.75 15.28 0.55
CA ARG A 23 4.43 14.43 -0.59
C ARG A 23 3.06 14.85 -1.13
N VAL A 24 3.08 15.71 -2.14
CA VAL A 24 1.92 16.29 -2.75
C VAL A 24 1.00 15.18 -3.26
N SER A 25 -0.23 15.31 -2.81
CA SER A 25 -1.42 14.62 -3.28
C SER A 25 -1.37 14.36 -4.78
N SER A 26 -1.68 13.11 -5.13
CA SER A 26 -2.33 12.71 -6.38
C SER A 26 -1.82 13.39 -7.65
N HIS A 27 -0.75 12.83 -8.23
CA HIS A 27 -0.53 12.94 -9.67
C HIS A 27 -1.69 12.22 -10.40
N LYS A 28 -2.84 12.88 -10.51
CA LYS A 28 -3.71 12.69 -11.66
C LYS A 28 -3.05 13.44 -12.82
N LYS A 29 -1.87 12.97 -13.22
CA LYS A 29 -1.37 13.23 -14.57
C LYS A 29 -2.49 12.73 -15.48
N ASP A 30 -3.01 13.58 -16.35
CA ASP A 30 -3.97 13.19 -17.39
C ASP A 30 -3.45 11.91 -18.03
N LEU A 31 -3.97 10.79 -17.55
CA LEU A 31 -3.66 9.47 -18.06
C LEU A 31 -4.35 9.52 -19.41
N ASP A 32 -3.55 9.57 -20.47
CA ASP A 32 -3.99 9.41 -21.84
C ASP A 32 -5.11 8.36 -21.86
N PRO A 33 -6.26 8.56 -22.52
CA PRO A 33 -7.40 7.64 -22.44
C PRO A 33 -7.04 6.20 -22.85
N SER A 34 -5.88 5.99 -23.48
CA SER A 34 -5.29 4.68 -23.76
C SER A 34 -4.51 4.04 -22.59
N HIS A 35 -4.35 4.72 -21.45
CA HIS A 35 -3.59 4.22 -20.31
C HIS A 35 -4.40 3.20 -19.53
N ILE A 36 -3.99 1.95 -19.66
CA ILE A 36 -4.59 0.82 -18.99
C ILE A 36 -4.02 0.74 -17.56
N PRO A 37 -4.84 0.87 -16.51
CA PRO A 37 -4.35 0.82 -15.13
C PRO A 37 -3.88 -0.59 -14.78
N ARG A 38 -2.88 -0.68 -13.90
CA ARG A 38 -2.32 -1.97 -13.47
C ARG A 38 -3.40 -2.86 -12.84
N PRO A 39 -3.35 -4.19 -13.07
CA PRO A 39 -4.23 -5.09 -12.35
C PRO A 39 -3.94 -5.01 -10.83
N PRO A 40 -4.99 -4.98 -9.98
CA PRO A 40 -4.81 -4.86 -8.54
C PRO A 40 -4.18 -6.13 -7.96
N ASN A 41 -3.14 -5.97 -7.13
CA ASN A 41 -2.55 -7.10 -6.41
C ASN A 41 -3.43 -7.57 -5.24
N CYS A 42 -3.03 -8.65 -4.57
CA CYS A 42 -3.78 -9.21 -3.44
C CYS A 42 -3.97 -8.23 -2.27
N PHE A 43 -2.96 -7.42 -1.98
CA PHE A 43 -3.03 -6.39 -0.95
C PHE A 43 -4.02 -5.26 -1.30
N PHE A 44 -4.07 -4.82 -2.56
CA PHE A 44 -5.02 -3.79 -3.00
C PHE A 44 -6.46 -4.31 -2.98
N ILE A 45 -6.70 -5.57 -3.33
CA ILE A 45 -8.01 -6.21 -3.20
C ILE A 45 -8.42 -6.25 -1.73
N PHE A 46 -7.50 -6.63 -0.83
CA PHE A 46 -7.75 -6.63 0.60
C PHE A 46 -8.01 -5.22 1.15
N CYS A 47 -7.19 -4.24 0.77
CA CYS A 47 -7.36 -2.85 1.20
C CYS A 47 -8.72 -2.30 0.75
N LYS A 48 -9.17 -2.65 -0.47
CA LYS A 48 -10.52 -2.31 -0.95
C LYS A 48 -11.59 -2.96 -0.07
N ASP A 49 -11.46 -4.26 0.22
CA ASP A 49 -12.42 -4.98 1.07
C ASP A 49 -12.51 -4.39 2.49
N ILE A 50 -11.38 -4.02 3.09
CA ILE A 50 -11.36 -3.34 4.40
C ILE A 50 -12.07 -1.98 4.36
N ARG A 51 -11.93 -1.22 3.27
CA ARG A 51 -12.64 0.05 3.06
C ARG A 51 -14.14 -0.18 2.83
N ASP A 52 -14.51 -1.14 2.00
CA ASP A 52 -15.90 -1.49 1.69
C ASP A 52 -16.63 -2.00 2.94
N LYS A 53 -15.97 -2.84 3.74
CA LYS A 53 -16.45 -3.32 5.05
C LYS A 53 -16.50 -2.24 6.13
N LYS A 54 -15.95 -1.04 5.86
CA LYS A 54 -15.84 0.07 6.83
C LYS A 54 -15.28 -0.36 8.19
N ILE A 55 -14.37 -1.34 8.20
CA ILE A 55 -13.73 -1.85 9.42
C ILE A 55 -13.05 -0.70 10.16
N ILE A 56 -12.47 0.24 9.41
CA ILE A 56 -12.00 1.51 9.93
C ILE A 56 -13.09 2.53 9.65
N PRO A 57 -13.87 2.96 10.66
CA PRO A 57 -14.90 3.95 10.46
C PRO A 57 -14.24 5.26 10.00
N LYS A 58 -14.90 6.00 9.10
CA LYS A 58 -14.40 7.28 8.59
C LYS A 58 -14.14 8.30 9.71
N SER A 59 -14.74 8.11 10.87
CA SER A 59 -14.53 8.90 12.08
C SER A 59 -13.17 8.68 12.75
N VAL A 60 -12.54 7.50 12.58
CA VAL A 60 -11.27 7.16 13.23
C VAL A 60 -10.09 7.68 12.44
N GLU A 61 -10.16 7.71 11.11
CA GLU A 61 -9.05 8.18 10.30
C GLU A 61 -9.52 8.62 8.90
N HIS A 62 -9.47 9.92 8.65
CA HIS A 62 -9.71 10.49 7.31
C HIS A 62 -8.47 10.38 6.41
N ASP A 63 -7.29 10.16 6.98
CA ASP A 63 -6.04 10.20 6.24
C ASP A 63 -5.69 8.85 5.61
N HIS A 64 -5.62 8.82 4.27
CA HIS A 64 -5.25 7.63 3.51
C HIS A 64 -3.83 7.11 3.83
N ARG A 65 -2.94 7.95 4.38
CA ARG A 65 -1.59 7.56 4.80
C ARG A 65 -1.66 6.57 5.97
N HIS A 66 -2.38 6.94 7.03
CA HIS A 66 -2.55 6.10 8.22
C HIS A 66 -3.38 4.85 7.91
N LEU A 67 -4.42 4.94 7.08
CA LEU A 67 -5.19 3.77 6.65
C LEU A 67 -4.29 2.71 5.98
N SER A 68 -3.35 3.14 5.13
CA SER A 68 -2.44 2.21 4.46
C SER A 68 -1.47 1.52 5.44
N ILE A 69 -1.04 2.24 6.48
CA ILE A 69 -0.20 1.69 7.55
C ILE A 69 -0.99 0.64 8.34
N ILE A 70 -2.20 0.99 8.82
CA ILE A 70 -3.06 0.08 9.59
C ILE A 70 -3.41 -1.18 8.78
N VAL A 71 -3.80 -1.01 7.51
CA VAL A 71 -4.10 -2.15 6.62
C VAL A 71 -2.85 -2.99 6.38
N GLY A 72 -1.66 -2.39 6.33
CA GLY A 72 -0.38 -3.11 6.27
C GLY A 72 -0.15 -4.01 7.48
N HIS A 73 -0.38 -3.48 8.69
CA HIS A 73 -0.31 -4.28 9.92
C HIS A 73 -1.35 -5.40 9.94
N LEU A 74 -2.59 -5.11 9.58
CA LEU A 74 -3.66 -6.10 9.53
C LEU A 74 -3.32 -7.20 8.51
N TRP A 75 -2.83 -6.82 7.32
CA TRP A 75 -2.38 -7.77 6.31
C TRP A 75 -1.28 -8.68 6.83
N ASN A 76 -0.32 -8.15 7.59
CA ASN A 76 0.71 -9.00 8.19
C ASN A 76 0.11 -9.99 9.19
N HIS A 77 -0.90 -9.57 9.96
CA HIS A 77 -1.62 -10.40 10.92
C HIS A 77 -2.60 -11.40 10.30
N LEU A 78 -3.00 -11.23 9.03
CA LEU A 78 -3.90 -12.18 8.35
C LEU A 78 -3.28 -13.59 8.29
N SER A 79 -4.14 -14.59 8.46
CA SER A 79 -3.75 -15.99 8.32
C SER A 79 -3.34 -16.31 6.87
N THR A 80 -2.50 -17.34 6.70
CA THR A 80 -2.02 -17.77 5.38
C THR A 80 -3.17 -18.16 4.45
N GLU A 81 -4.24 -18.76 4.98
CA GLU A 81 -5.43 -19.14 4.21
C GLU A 81 -6.14 -17.92 3.61
N GLU A 82 -6.33 -16.86 4.40
CA GLU A 82 -6.94 -15.63 3.92
C GLU A 82 -6.05 -14.96 2.87
N LYS A 83 -4.73 -14.88 3.13
CA LYS A 83 -3.77 -14.37 2.14
C LYS A 83 -3.82 -15.15 0.83
N GLN A 84 -3.97 -16.48 0.90
CA GLN A 84 -4.12 -17.33 -0.29
C GLN A 84 -5.41 -17.04 -1.05
N LEU A 85 -6.53 -16.79 -0.35
CA LEU A 85 -7.77 -16.38 -1.00
C LEU A 85 -7.59 -15.08 -1.80
N TYR A 86 -6.98 -14.06 -1.22
CA TYR A 86 -6.70 -12.80 -1.91
C TYR A 86 -5.65 -12.96 -3.03
N LYS A 87 -4.66 -13.84 -2.84
CA LYS A 87 -3.69 -14.20 -3.89
C LYS A 87 -4.40 -14.78 -5.11
N ARG A 88 -5.28 -15.77 -4.91
CA ARG A 88 -6.09 -16.37 -5.99
C ARG A 88 -6.95 -15.34 -6.71
N ARG A 89 -7.57 -14.42 -5.96
CA ARG A 89 -8.34 -13.30 -6.55
C ARG A 89 -7.47 -12.37 -7.38
N ALA A 90 -6.26 -12.06 -6.91
CA ALA A 90 -5.30 -11.24 -7.65
C ALA A 90 -4.79 -11.94 -8.91
N ASP A 91 -4.51 -13.24 -8.84
CA ASP A 91 -4.12 -14.04 -10.00
C ASP A 91 -5.23 -14.06 -11.06
N ASN A 92 -6.49 -14.20 -10.62
CA ASN A 92 -7.65 -14.12 -11.50
C ASN A 92 -7.79 -12.73 -12.14
N ALA A 93 -7.71 -11.65 -11.35
CA ALA A 93 -7.76 -10.28 -11.86
C ALA A 93 -6.62 -9.97 -12.84
N LYS A 94 -5.42 -10.49 -12.58
CA LYS A 94 -4.27 -10.39 -13.49
C LYS A 94 -4.54 -11.14 -14.81
N LEU A 95 -5.10 -12.34 -14.74
CA LEU A 95 -5.46 -13.13 -15.91
C LEU A 95 -6.55 -12.46 -16.74
N GLU A 96 -7.60 -11.95 -16.11
CA GLU A 96 -8.66 -11.19 -16.78
C GLU A 96 -8.11 -9.94 -17.45
N HIS A 97 -7.22 -9.22 -16.76
CA HIS A 97 -6.56 -8.05 -17.31
C HIS A 97 -5.73 -8.39 -18.54
N TRP A 98 -4.93 -9.46 -18.47
CA TRP A 98 -4.13 -9.92 -19.60
C TRP A 98 -5.01 -10.37 -20.79
N LYS A 99 -6.14 -11.03 -20.52
CA LYS A 99 -7.12 -11.40 -21.56
C LYS A 99 -7.77 -10.17 -22.20
N ARG A 100 -8.13 -9.17 -21.39
CA ARG A 100 -8.80 -7.94 -21.86
C ARG A 100 -7.84 -7.00 -22.56
N TYR A 101 -6.58 -7.00 -22.17
CA TYR A 101 -5.52 -6.14 -22.70
C TYR A 101 -4.30 -6.98 -23.09
N PRO A 102 -4.38 -7.75 -24.18
CA PRO A 102 -3.27 -8.58 -24.64
C PRO A 102 -2.04 -7.77 -25.06
N SER A 103 -2.22 -6.51 -25.46
CA SER A 103 -1.16 -5.56 -25.81
C SER A 103 -0.66 -4.74 -24.60
N TYR A 104 -1.11 -5.05 -23.38
CA TYR A 104 -0.69 -4.33 -22.18
C TYR A 104 0.79 -4.60 -21.89
N THR A 105 1.61 -3.56 -22.04
CA THR A 105 3.01 -3.56 -21.61
C THR A 105 3.16 -2.63 -20.42
N TYR A 106 3.86 -3.09 -19.38
CA TYR A 106 4.15 -2.27 -18.21
C TYR A 106 5.10 -1.13 -18.58
N GLN A 107 4.61 0.11 -18.51
CA GLN A 107 5.40 1.32 -18.68
C GLN A 107 5.54 2.01 -17.30
N PRO A 108 6.73 1.96 -16.67
CA PRO A 108 6.99 2.55 -15.36
C PRO A 108 6.94 4.08 -15.35
#